data_AF-A0A7V3XE45-F1
#
_entry.id   AF-A0A7V3XE45-F1
#
_cell.length_a   1.000
_cell.length_b   1.000
_cell.length_c   1.000
_cell.angle_alpha   90.00
_cell.angle_beta   90.00
_cell.angle_gamma   90.00
#
_symmetry.space_group_name_H-M   'P 1'
#
loop_
_entity.id
_entity.type
_entity.pdbx_description
1 polymer ?
#
loop_
_entity_poly.entity_id
_entity_poly.type
_entity_poly.pdbx_seq_one_letter_code
_entity_poly.pdbx_strand_id
1 'polypeptide(L)'
;MASTSPSLNKRKFIEGGLLVFLGWLLSPLSWWNDIFVNIPIAWVIASMVKLLFPEAFTMAFLLSYWATNFLGIWLMFYGTKRARSKKISRREILISLACSILYMLIIVALIKLEILKPIPLGR
;
A
#
# COMPACT_ATOMS: atom_id res chain seq x y z
N MET A 1 23.55 -25.45 -23.02
CA MET A 1 22.17 -25.56 -22.51
C MET A 1 22.23 -25.58 -20.99
N ALA A 2 21.91 -24.46 -20.32
CA ALA A 2 22.01 -24.39 -18.85
C ALA A 2 20.79 -25.07 -18.21
N SER A 3 21.00 -26.25 -17.63
CA SER A 3 20.04 -26.95 -16.77
C SER A 3 19.72 -26.09 -15.55
N THR A 4 18.66 -25.29 -15.64
CA THR A 4 18.15 -24.54 -14.48
C THR A 4 17.51 -25.56 -13.53
N SER A 5 18.18 -25.80 -12.40
CA SER A 5 17.68 -26.75 -11.40
C SER A 5 16.31 -26.30 -10.87
N PRO A 6 15.38 -27.23 -10.62
CA PRO A 6 14.01 -26.90 -10.20
C PRO A 6 13.94 -26.11 -8.87
N SER A 7 14.97 -26.18 -8.04
CA SER A 7 15.09 -25.41 -6.79
C SER A 7 15.32 -23.91 -7.01
N LEU A 8 16.01 -23.50 -8.07
CA LEU A 8 16.27 -22.09 -8.41
C LEU A 8 14.97 -21.36 -8.83
N ASN A 9 14.05 -22.06 -9.48
CA ASN A 9 12.76 -21.49 -9.89
C ASN A 9 11.80 -21.31 -8.70
N LYS A 10 11.79 -22.23 -7.73
CA LYS A 10 10.98 -22.08 -6.50
C LYS A 10 11.43 -20.90 -5.66
N ARG A 11 12.75 -20.68 -5.49
CA ARG A 11 13.28 -19.53 -4.73
C ARG A 11 12.87 -18.20 -5.37
N LYS A 12 13.04 -18.05 -6.67
CA LYS A 12 12.65 -16.83 -7.41
C LYS A 12 11.15 -16.55 -7.34
N PHE A 13 10.32 -17.59 -7.32
CA PHE A 13 8.88 -17.47 -7.14
C PHE A 13 8.53 -16.95 -5.74
N ILE A 14 9.14 -17.50 -4.69
CA ILE A 14 8.93 -17.07 -3.30
C ILE A 14 9.42 -15.63 -3.10
N GLU A 15 10.64 -15.30 -3.55
CA GLU A 15 11.19 -13.95 -3.51
C GLU A 15 10.28 -12.95 -4.23
N GLY A 16 9.83 -13.28 -5.45
CA GLY A 16 8.94 -12.42 -6.20
C GLY A 16 7.57 -12.25 -5.55
N GLY A 17 7.00 -13.32 -4.97
CA GLY A 17 5.75 -13.26 -4.21
C GLY A 17 5.85 -12.37 -2.96
N LEU A 18 6.96 -12.47 -2.22
CA LEU A 18 7.27 -11.58 -1.09
C LEU A 18 7.35 -10.11 -1.52
N LEU A 19 8.03 -9.83 -2.64
CA LEU A 19 8.14 -8.47 -3.17
C LEU A 19 6.79 -7.92 -3.62
N VAL A 20 5.93 -8.76 -4.22
CA VAL A 20 4.55 -8.36 -4.55
C VAL A 20 3.73 -8.10 -3.31
N PHE A 21 3.84 -8.93 -2.27
CA PHE A 21 3.11 -8.76 -1.02
C PHE A 21 3.55 -7.48 -0.29
N LEU A 22 4.85 -7.25 -0.13
CA LEU A 22 5.40 -6.03 0.46
C LEU A 22 5.05 -4.79 -0.37
N GLY A 23 5.11 -4.93 -1.70
CA GLY A 23 4.70 -3.88 -2.62
C GLY A 23 3.23 -3.52 -2.48
N TRP A 24 2.35 -4.53 -2.37
CA TRP A 24 0.93 -4.33 -2.13
C TRP A 24 0.67 -3.62 -0.81
N LEU A 25 1.34 -4.04 0.27
CA LEU A 25 1.23 -3.46 1.62
C LEU A 25 1.65 -1.99 1.66
N LEU A 26 2.65 -1.60 0.87
CA LEU A 26 3.13 -0.21 0.77
C LEU A 26 2.40 0.61 -0.30
N SER A 27 1.62 -0.02 -1.18
CA SER A 27 0.92 0.66 -2.27
C SER A 27 -0.41 1.25 -1.82
N PRO A 28 -0.89 2.29 -2.52
CA PRO A 28 -2.21 2.88 -2.24
C PRO A 28 -3.37 2.04 -2.79
N LEU A 29 -3.12 0.82 -3.31
CA LEU A 29 -4.15 -0.05 -3.90
C LEU A 29 -5.16 -0.55 -2.86
N SER A 30 -4.84 -0.49 -1.58
CA SER A 30 -5.77 -0.76 -0.49
C SER A 30 -5.72 0.40 0.48
N TRP A 31 -6.81 1.16 0.55
CA TRP A 31 -6.91 2.39 1.33
C TRP A 31 -6.58 2.24 2.82
N TRP A 32 -6.73 1.03 3.38
CA TRP A 32 -6.34 0.74 4.76
C TRP A 32 -4.80 0.74 4.95
N ASN A 33 -4.03 0.42 3.91
CA ASN A 33 -2.57 0.43 3.95
C ASN A 33 -2.03 1.81 4.29
N ASP A 34 -2.65 2.87 3.77
CA ASP A 34 -2.18 4.22 4.02
C ASP A 34 -2.30 4.57 5.51
N ILE A 35 -3.43 4.21 6.13
CA ILE A 35 -3.71 4.50 7.54
C ILE A 35 -2.78 3.69 8.46
N PHE A 36 -2.59 2.40 8.18
CA PHE A 36 -1.89 1.49 9.10
C PHE A 36 -0.41 1.28 8.80
N VAL A 37 0.05 1.62 7.59
CA VAL A 37 1.42 1.32 7.13
C VAL A 37 2.12 2.60 6.67
N ASN A 38 1.62 3.26 5.62
CA ASN A 38 2.36 4.36 5.00
C ASN A 38 2.42 5.62 5.88
N ILE A 39 1.32 6.02 6.50
CA ILE A 39 1.30 7.17 7.42
C ILE A 39 2.18 6.92 8.65
N PRO A 40 2.09 5.77 9.36
CA PRO A 40 3.00 5.46 10.46
C PRO A 40 4.48 5.45 10.05
N ILE A 41 4.82 4.82 8.91
CA ILE A 41 6.21 4.78 8.42
C ILE A 41 6.69 6.20 8.09
N ALA A 42 5.90 6.97 7.35
CA ALA A 42 6.24 8.35 7.00
C ALA A 42 6.41 9.23 8.24
N TRP A 43 5.57 9.03 9.26
CA TRP A 43 5.65 9.75 10.53
C TRP A 43 6.94 9.40 11.30
N VAL A 44 7.31 8.12 11.37
CA VAL A 44 8.57 7.71 12.01
C VAL A 44 9.77 8.32 11.29
N ILE A 45 9.83 8.21 9.96
CA ILE A 45 10.93 8.78 9.16
C ILE A 45 11.01 10.30 9.35
N ALA A 46 9.88 11.00 9.23
CA ALA A 46 9.83 12.45 9.43
C ALA A 46 10.23 12.86 10.85
N SER A 47 9.83 12.07 11.85
CA SER A 47 10.22 12.30 13.25
C SER A 47 11.73 12.17 13.45
N MET A 48 12.37 11.20 12.78
CA MET A 48 13.83 11.07 12.79
C MET A 48 14.51 12.25 12.10
N VAL A 49 13.99 12.71 10.95
CA VAL A 49 14.52 13.88 10.24
C VAL A 49 14.39 15.17 11.08
N LYS A 50 13.28 15.32 11.80
CA LYS A 50 13.05 16.46 12.71
C LYS A 50 14.13 16.60 13.78
N LEU A 51 14.74 15.50 14.23
CA LEU A 51 15.83 15.55 15.23
C LEU A 51 17.05 16.31 14.70
N LEU A 52 17.28 16.30 13.38
CA LEU A 52 18.39 16.99 12.72
C LEU A 52 17.96 18.35 12.17
N PHE A 53 16.73 18.43 11.64
CA PHE A 53 16.17 19.63 10.98
C PHE A 53 14.74 19.87 11.48
N PRO A 54 14.56 20.65 12.56
CA PRO A 54 13.26 20.81 13.23
C PRO A 54 12.13 21.31 12.31
N GLU A 55 12.45 22.18 11.35
CA GLU A 55 11.49 22.76 10.41
C GLU A 55 11.15 21.83 9.22
N ALA A 56 11.95 20.79 8.99
CA ALA A 56 11.81 19.93 7.83
C ALA A 56 10.74 18.82 8.00
N PHE A 57 10.11 18.70 9.17
CA PHE A 57 9.18 17.61 9.47
C PHE A 57 8.08 17.44 8.41
N THR A 58 7.39 18.52 8.05
CA THR A 58 6.28 18.46 7.10
C THR A 58 6.73 17.99 5.71
N MET A 59 7.83 18.54 5.21
CA MET A 59 8.40 18.14 3.92
C MET A 59 8.93 16.71 3.97
N ALA A 60 9.60 16.32 5.06
CA ALA A 60 10.08 14.96 5.27
C ALA A 60 8.93 13.95 5.32
N PHE A 61 7.81 14.28 5.97
CA PHE A 61 6.62 13.45 6.02
C PHE A 61 6.02 13.24 4.64
N LEU A 62 5.78 14.33 3.89
CA LEU A 62 5.23 14.27 2.55
C LEU A 62 6.12 13.47 1.59
N LEU A 63 7.44 13.71 1.63
CA LEU A 63 8.40 12.99 0.81
C LEU A 63 8.47 11.51 1.19
N SER A 64 8.44 11.19 2.49
CA SER A 64 8.47 9.81 2.97
C SER A 64 7.20 9.05 2.60
N TYR A 65 6.03 9.66 2.77
CA TYR A 65 4.75 9.10 2.36
C TYR A 65 4.66 8.89 0.85
N TRP A 66 5.15 9.84 0.07
CA TRP A 66 5.23 9.68 -1.38
C TRP A 66 6.20 8.57 -1.77
N ALA A 67 7.36 8.50 -1.10
CA ALA A 67 8.36 7.47 -1.34
C ALA A 67 7.85 6.07 -0.97
N THR A 68 7.11 5.88 0.13
CA THR A 68 6.53 4.57 0.48
C THR A 68 5.54 4.09 -0.57
N ASN A 69 4.69 5.00 -1.07
CA ASN A 69 3.73 4.70 -2.13
C ASN A 69 4.42 4.34 -3.46
N PHE A 70 5.42 5.13 -3.86
CA PHE A 70 6.19 4.86 -5.06
C PHE A 70 6.95 3.54 -4.98
N LEU A 71 7.59 3.30 -3.82
CA LEU A 71 8.31 2.05 -3.54
C LEU A 71 7.35 0.84 -3.58
N GLY A 72 6.14 0.97 -3.04
CA GLY A 72 5.12 -0.09 -3.09
C GLY A 72 4.77 -0.50 -4.52
N ILE A 73 4.48 0.46 -5.38
CA ILE A 73 4.20 0.22 -6.81
C ILE A 73 5.42 -0.43 -7.50
N TRP A 74 6.61 0.10 -7.26
CA TRP A 74 7.84 -0.39 -7.87
C TRP A 74 8.16 -1.83 -7.44
N LEU A 75 7.98 -2.16 -6.15
CA LEU A 75 8.15 -3.50 -5.60
C LEU A 75 7.18 -4.51 -6.21
N MET A 76 5.92 -4.13 -6.46
CA MET A 76 4.96 -5.00 -7.15
C MET A 76 5.38 -5.28 -8.60
N PHE A 77 5.80 -4.24 -9.35
CA PHE A 77 6.28 -4.43 -10.72
C PHE A 77 7.53 -5.31 -10.78
N TYR A 78 8.47 -5.11 -9.86
CA TYR A 78 9.69 -5.90 -9.81
C TYR A 78 9.41 -7.34 -9.34
N GLY A 79 8.57 -7.49 -8.32
CA GLY A 79 8.17 -8.78 -7.76
C GLY A 79 7.41 -9.66 -8.75
N THR A 80 6.46 -9.09 -9.51
CA THR A 80 5.75 -9.83 -10.57
C THR A 80 6.69 -10.30 -11.68
N LYS A 81 7.64 -9.45 -12.09
CA LYS A 81 8.69 -9.81 -13.07
C LYS A 81 9.60 -10.93 -12.54
N ARG A 82 9.97 -10.88 -11.25
CA ARG A 82 10.83 -11.87 -10.57
C ARG A 82 10.13 -13.21 -10.36
N ALA A 83 8.85 -13.18 -9.98
CA ALA A 83 8.06 -14.37 -9.70
C ALA A 83 7.71 -15.18 -10.96
N ARG A 84 7.91 -14.62 -12.17
CA ARG A 84 7.28 -15.13 -13.41
C ARG A 84 5.77 -15.41 -13.20
N SER A 85 5.13 -14.69 -12.28
CA SER A 85 3.73 -14.91 -11.94
C SER A 85 2.85 -14.25 -13.00
N LYS A 86 1.66 -14.83 -13.19
CA LYS A 86 0.61 -14.28 -14.06
C LYS A 86 0.47 -12.77 -13.88
N LYS A 87 0.31 -12.04 -15.01
CA LYS A 87 -0.09 -10.63 -15.01
C LYS A 87 -1.30 -10.46 -14.09
N ILE A 88 -1.26 -9.47 -13.21
CA ILE A 88 -2.41 -9.04 -12.39
C ILE A 88 -3.61 -8.94 -13.33
N SER A 89 -4.69 -9.66 -13.01
CA SER A 89 -5.83 -9.74 -13.89
C SER A 89 -6.62 -8.44 -13.81
N ARG A 90 -7.10 -7.93 -14.96
CA ARG A 90 -8.06 -6.81 -14.99
C ARG A 90 -9.26 -7.06 -14.07
N ARG A 91 -9.62 -8.34 -13.88
CA ARG A 91 -10.68 -8.79 -12.97
C ARG A 91 -10.38 -8.49 -11.50
N GLU A 92 -9.14 -8.67 -11.04
CA GLU A 92 -8.77 -8.40 -9.64
C GLU A 92 -8.79 -6.89 -9.37
N ILE A 93 -8.31 -6.09 -10.33
CA ILE A 93 -8.41 -4.63 -10.28
C ILE A 93 -9.89 -4.19 -10.23
N LEU A 94 -10.74 -4.78 -11.07
CA LEU A 94 -12.18 -4.52 -11.09
C LEU A 94 -12.86 -4.92 -9.79
N ILE A 95 -12.49 -6.05 -9.18
CA ILE A 95 -13.04 -6.50 -7.90
C ILE A 95 -12.62 -5.54 -6.78
N SER A 96 -11.35 -5.14 -6.70
CA SER A 96 -10.89 -4.17 -5.70
C SER A 96 -11.59 -2.82 -5.84
N LEU A 97 -11.79 -2.36 -7.07
CA LEU A 97 -12.51 -1.12 -7.37
C LEU A 97 -14.01 -1.24 -7.04
N ALA A 98 -14.63 -2.37 -7.35
CA ALA A 98 -16.02 -2.64 -6.98
C ALA A 98 -16.20 -2.70 -5.46
N CYS A 99 -15.28 -3.34 -4.74
CA CYS A 99 -15.29 -3.38 -3.27
C CYS A 99 -15.11 -1.99 -2.66
N SER A 100 -14.26 -1.12 -3.22
CA SER A 100 -14.09 0.26 -2.72
C SER A 100 -15.33 1.12 -2.94
N ILE A 101 -15.97 0.99 -4.11
CA ILE A 101 -17.23 1.70 -4.41
C ILE A 101 -18.36 1.20 -3.50
N LEU A 102 -18.47 -0.12 -3.32
CA LEU A 102 -19.47 -0.71 -2.43
C LEU A 102 -19.29 -0.23 -0.98
N TYR A 103 -18.05 -0.23 -0.50
CA TYR A 103 -17.73 0.25 0.86
C TYR A 103 -18.08 1.74 1.04
N MET A 104 -17.80 2.58 0.05
CA MET A 104 -18.20 3.98 0.05
C MET A 104 -19.73 4.14 0.13
N LEU A 105 -20.48 3.38 -0.68
CA LEU A 105 -21.96 3.42 -0.66
C LEU A 105 -22.52 3.01 0.70
N ILE A 106 -21.93 2.00 1.34
CA ILE A 106 -22.31 1.56 2.68
C ILE A 106 -22.10 2.67 3.71
N ILE A 107 -20.94 3.33 3.70
CA ILE A 107 -20.67 4.46 4.62
C ILE A 107 -21.68 5.58 4.41
N VAL A 108 -21.94 5.98 3.16
CA VAL A 108 -22.91 7.03 2.85
C VAL A 108 -24.31 6.66 3.32
N ALA A 109 -24.72 5.39 3.16
CA ALA A 109 -26.00 4.90 3.67
C ALA A 109 -26.06 4.96 5.21
N LEU A 110 -25.01 4.53 5.90
CA LEU A 110 -24.91 4.57 7.36
C LEU A 110 -24.96 6.00 7.93
N ILE A 111 -24.38 6.97 7.22
CA ILE A 111 -24.47 8.40 7.57
C ILE A 111 -25.90 8.90 7.37
N LYS A 112 -26.54 8.59 6.23
CA LYS A 112 -27.92 9.00 5.94
C LYS A 112 -28.95 8.39 6.89
N LEU A 113 -28.68 7.20 7.42
CA LEU A 113 -29.51 6.52 8.42
C LEU A 113 -29.25 7.02 9.85
N GLU A 114 -28.39 8.04 10.03
CA GLU A 114 -27.97 8.58 11.34
C GLU A 114 -27.38 7.54 12.31
N ILE A 115 -26.99 6.37 11.80
CA ILE A 115 -26.32 5.31 12.57
C ILE A 115 -24.89 5.76 12.90
N LEU A 116 -24.21 6.35 11.92
CA LEU A 116 -22.92 6.99 12.10
C LEU A 116 -23.12 8.49 12.36
N LYS A 117 -23.18 8.87 13.64
CA LYS A 117 -23.20 10.28 14.03
C LYS A 117 -21.79 10.85 14.01
N PRO A 118 -21.58 12.05 13.43
CA PRO A 118 -20.32 12.74 13.55
C PRO A 118 -20.02 12.98 15.04
N ILE A 119 -18.77 12.80 15.44
CA ILE A 119 -18.34 13.12 16.80
C ILE A 119 -18.65 14.60 17.02
N PRO A 120 -19.46 14.97 18.03
CA PRO A 120 -19.68 16.38 18.34
C PRO A 120 -18.36 16.92 18.89
N LEU A 121 -17.58 17.55 18.02
CA LEU A 121 -16.51 18.43 18.43
C LEU A 121 -17.20 19.61 19.12
N GLY A 122 -17.18 19.58 20.45
CA GLY A 122 -17.72 20.65 21.28
C GLY A 122 -16.89 21.91 21.10
N ARG A 123 -17.53 22.92 20.48
CA ARG A 123 -17.12 24.30 20.18
C ARG A 123 -16.14 24.50 19.03
#